data_AF-A0A1F8F8V7-F1
#
_entry.id   AF-A0A1F8F8V7-F1
#
_cell.length_a   1.000
_cell.length_b   1.000
_cell.length_c   1.000
_cell.angle_alpha   90.00
_cell.angle_beta   90.00
_cell.angle_gamma   90.00
#
_symmetry.space_group_name_H-M   'P 1'
#
loop_
_entity.id
_entity.type
_entity.pdbx_description
1 polymer ?
#
loop_
_entity_poly.entity_id
_entity_poly.type
_entity_poly.pdbx_seq_one_letter_code
_entity_poly.pdbx_strand_id
1 'polypeptide(L)' 'MISEKALKEFKEIWKEEFGEEISDELALENAIALLTLTDISYRPVKKMWLEGIVPNEVLYKRYTSEK' A
#
# COMPACT_ATOMS: atom_id res chain seq x y z
N MET A 1 13.16 -7.25 -1.08
CA MET A 1 12.80 -8.58 -0.52
C MET A 1 11.81 -8.37 0.59
N ILE A 2 10.72 -9.14 0.61
CA ILE A 2 9.74 -9.15 1.70
C ILE A 2 10.41 -9.74 2.95
N SER A 3 10.12 -9.17 4.13
CA SER A 3 10.61 -9.70 5.40
C SER A 3 9.80 -10.94 5.82
N GLU A 4 10.42 -11.84 6.59
CA GLU A 4 9.73 -13.03 7.11
C GLU A 4 8.49 -12.67 7.94
N LYS A 5 8.57 -11.59 8.72
CA LYS A 5 7.45 -11.06 9.51
C LYS A 5 6.27 -10.67 8.62
N ALA A 6 6.54 -9.93 7.55
CA ALA A 6 5.49 -9.50 6.61
C ALA A 6 4.88 -10.69 5.84
N LEU A 7 5.69 -11.70 5.49
CA LEU A 7 5.17 -12.93 4.88
C LEU A 7 4.26 -13.70 5.85
N LYS A 8 4.64 -13.80 7.13
CA LYS A 8 3.82 -14.43 8.17
C LYS A 8 2.48 -13.70 8.36
N GLU A 9 2.52 -12.39 8.48
CA GLU A 9 1.31 -11.54 8.60
C GLU A 9 0.40 -11.71 7.38
N PHE A 10 0.96 -11.78 6.17
CA PHE A 10 0.20 -12.04 4.95
C PHE A 10 -0.53 -13.39 4.99
N LYS A 11 0.16 -14.46 5.43
CA LYS A 11 -0.44 -15.80 5.56
C LYS A 11 -1.53 -15.85 6.65
N GLU A 12 -1.36 -15.10 7.74
CA GLU A 12 -2.37 -14.97 8.79
C GLU A 12 -3.65 -14.31 8.25
N ILE A 13 -3.51 -13.17 7.54
CA ILE A 13 -4.64 -12.48 6.89
C ILE A 13 -5.31 -13.40 5.87
N TRP A 14 -4.55 -14.11 5.04
CA TRP A 14 -5.12 -15.04 4.06
C TRP A 14 -6.01 -16.10 4.72
N LYS A 15 -5.53 -16.69 5.82
CA LYS A 15 -6.28 -17.70 6.58
C LYS A 15 -7.55 -17.12 7.19
N GLU A 16 -7.51 -15.89 7.68
CA GLU A 16 -8.68 -15.19 8.22
C GLU A 16 -9.74 -14.91 7.15
N GLU A 17 -9.32 -14.48 5.96
CA GLU A 17 -10.22 -14.08 4.88
C GLU A 17 -10.79 -15.28 4.10
N PHE A 18 -9.96 -16.30 3.84
CA PHE A 18 -10.32 -17.42 2.96
C PHE A 18 -10.50 -18.75 3.70
N GLY A 19 -10.07 -18.85 4.96
CA GLY A 19 -10.15 -20.10 5.74
C GLY A 19 -9.13 -21.18 5.36
N GLU A 20 -8.18 -20.86 4.48
CA GLU A 20 -7.21 -21.80 3.92
C GLU A 20 -5.78 -21.41 4.28
N GLU A 21 -4.87 -22.39 4.31
CA GLU A 21 -3.44 -22.14 4.46
C GLU A 21 -2.74 -22.22 3.10
N ILE A 22 -1.77 -21.34 2.87
CA ILE A 22 -0.99 -21.27 1.63
C ILE A 22 0.47 -21.61 1.86
N SER A 23 1.14 -22.08 0.80
CA SER A 23 2.59 -22.32 0.84
C SER A 23 3.37 -21.00 0.88
N ASP A 24 4.65 -21.07 1.27
CA ASP A 24 5.52 -19.89 1.29
C ASP A 24 5.78 -19.35 -0.12
N GLU A 25 5.87 -20.24 -1.12
CA GLU A 25 6.02 -19.87 -2.53
C GLU A 25 4.81 -19.08 -3.03
N LEU A 26 3.60 -19.59 -2.78
CA LEU A 26 2.37 -18.92 -3.20
C LEU A 26 2.17 -17.59 -2.46
N ALA A 27 2.51 -17.54 -1.17
CA ALA A 27 2.47 -16.30 -0.39
C ALA A 27 3.44 -15.25 -0.96
N LEU A 28 4.65 -15.66 -1.31
CA LEU A 28 5.67 -14.79 -1.89
C LEU A 28 5.24 -14.26 -3.27
N GLU A 29 4.74 -15.12 -4.14
CA GLU A 29 4.25 -14.73 -5.48
C GLU A 29 3.13 -13.69 -5.39
N ASN A 30 2.12 -13.92 -4.54
CA ASN A 30 1.02 -12.98 -4.36
C ASN A 30 1.48 -11.66 -3.75
N ALA A 31 2.37 -11.69 -2.77
CA ALA A 31 2.87 -10.48 -2.14
C ALA A 31 3.72 -9.65 -3.12
N ILE A 32 4.51 -10.28 -4.00
CA ILE A 32 5.21 -9.59 -5.10
C ILE A 32 4.20 -8.97 -6.06
N ALA A 33 3.18 -9.72 -6.49
CA ALA A 33 2.16 -9.22 -7.41
C ALA A 33 1.43 -8.00 -6.85
N LEU A 34 1.11 -8.00 -5.55
CA LEU A 34 0.49 -6.86 -4.86
C LEU A 34 1.39 -5.62 -4.85
N LEU A 35 2.68 -5.79 -4.55
CA LEU A 35 3.65 -4.70 -4.56
C LEU A 35 3.80 -4.12 -5.98
N THR A 36 3.89 -4.97 -7.00
CA THR A 36 3.94 -4.55 -8.41
C THR A 36 2.68 -3.80 -8.81
N LEU A 37 1.50 -4.30 -8.44
CA LEU A 37 0.24 -3.62 -8.70
C LEU A 37 0.22 -2.24 -8.03
N THR A 38 0.68 -2.15 -6.78
CA THR A 38 0.75 -0.89 -6.03
C THR A 38 1.71 0.09 -6.71
N ASP A 39 2.88 -0.36 -7.13
CA ASP A 39 3.87 0.48 -7.82
C ASP A 39 3.32 1.05 -9.15
N ILE A 40 2.57 0.25 -9.91
CA ILE A 40 1.96 0.66 -11.18
C ILE A 40 0.76 1.59 -10.97
N SER A 41 -0.09 1.27 -10.00
CA SER A 41 -1.38 1.95 -9.79
C SER A 41 -1.28 3.18 -8.90
N TYR A 42 -0.37 3.18 -7.91
CA TYR A 42 -0.19 4.28 -6.98
C TYR A 42 0.57 5.42 -7.65
N ARG A 43 -0.17 6.38 -8.20
CA ARG A 43 0.38 7.64 -8.67
C ARG A 43 0.15 8.72 -7.63
N PRO A 44 1.19 9.17 -6.89
CA PRO A 44 1.03 10.27 -5.97
C PRO A 44 0.53 11.50 -6.73
N VAL A 45 -0.58 12.08 -6.26
CA VAL A 45 -1.14 13.29 -6.85
C VAL A 45 -0.15 14.42 -6.64
N LYS A 46 0.35 14.99 -7.74
CA LYS A 46 1.26 16.14 -7.65
C LYS A 46 0.52 17.30 -7.00
N LYS A 47 1.19 18.01 -6.09
CA LYS A 47 0.63 19.20 -5.43
C LYS A 47 0.08 20.21 -6.44
N MET A 48 0.78 20.41 -7.56
CA MET A 48 0.36 21.30 -8.64
C MET A 48 -0.96 20.89 -9.32
N TRP A 49 -1.35 19.61 -9.27
CA TRP A 49 -2.63 19.13 -9.82
C TRP A 49 -3.81 19.42 -8.90
N LEU A 50 -3.55 19.80 -7.65
CA LEU A 50 -4.56 20.16 -6.66
C LEU A 50 -4.78 21.68 -6.59
N GLU A 51 -3.94 22.48 -7.27
CA GLU A 51 -4.06 23.93 -7.33
C GLU A 51 -5.36 24.34 -8.03
N GLY A 52 -6.20 25.11 -7.34
CA GLY A 52 -7.49 25.58 -7.84
C GLY A 52 -8.68 24.64 -7.60
N ILE A 53 -8.44 23.37 -7.24
CA ILE A 53 -9.51 22.41 -6.86
C ILE A 53 -9.71 22.39 -5.35
N VAL A 54 -8.63 22.53 -4.58
CA VAL A 54 -8.65 22.48 -3.12
C VAL A 54 -8.22 23.85 -2.56
N PRO A 55 -8.92 24.40 -1.54
CA PRO A 55 -8.52 25.65 -0.90
C PRO A 55 -7.08 25.58 -0.38
N ASN A 56 -6.31 26.64 -0.60
CA ASN A 56 -4.88 26.69 -0.22
C ASN A 56 -4.66 26.39 1.27
N GLU A 57 -5.53 26.85 2.17
CA GLU A 57 -5.43 26.59 3.61
C GLU A 57 -5.48 25.09 3.96
N VAL A 58 -6.23 24.30 3.20
CA VAL A 58 -6.34 22.84 3.36
C VAL A 58 -5.08 22.16 2.82
N LEU A 59 -4.53 22.63 1.70
CA LEU A 59 -3.26 22.15 1.17
C LEU A 59 -2.11 22.44 2.15
N TYR A 60 -2.03 23.65 2.71
CA TYR A 60 -0.98 24.00 3.67
C TYR A 60 -1.00 23.10 4.91
N LYS A 61 -2.15 22.89 5.54
CA LYS A 61 -2.24 22.04 6.75
C LYS A 61 -1.77 20.60 6.50
N ARG A 62 -2.17 20.00 5.37
CA ARG A 62 -1.84 18.59 5.03
C ARG A 62 -0.35 18.35 4.79
N TYR A 63 0.37 19.35 4.28
CA TYR A 63 1.80 19.21 3.94
C TYR A 63 2.76 19.80 4.98
N THR A 64 2.25 20.45 6.03
CA THR A 64 3.08 21.01 7.13
C THR A 64 2.87 20.33 8.47
N SER A 65 1.87 19.44 8.62
CA SER A 65 1.61 18.69 9.85
C SER A 65 2.43 17.40 9.99
N GLU A 66 3.24 17.03 8.99
CA GLU A 66 4.22 15.95 9.06
C GLU A 66 5.62 16.55 9.28
N LYS A 67 5.85 17.09 10.48
CA LYS A 67 7.20 17.35 11.02
C LYS A 67 7.20 17.14 12.53
#